data_AF-A0A1H2YKN3-F1
#
_entry.id   AF-A0A1H2YKN3-F1
#
_cell.length_a   1.000
_cell.length_b   1.000
_cell.length_c   1.000
_cell.angle_alpha   90.00
_cell.angle_beta   90.00
_cell.angle_gamma   90.00
#
_symmetry.space_group_name_H-M   'P 1'
#
loop_
_entity.id
_entity.type
_entity.pdbx_description
1 polymer ?
#
loop_
_entity_poly.entity_id
_entity_poly.type
_entity_poly.pdbx_seq_one_letter_code
_entity_poly.pdbx_strand_id
1 'polypeptide(L)'
;MKLFLAYRRGKVIHKRTEYDRVRLAFVFHMRFERRTRDEAFEEIVEVVQRVPDVHEQNYLAALILGFSGRVMADEQKEQLRRVLEMTDLLRELEREFEEKGIHKGELLKAREIAHNLLAEGVPTEVIEKATGLSREELEELKKHLH
;
A
#
# COMPACT_ATOMS: atom_id res chain seq x y z
N MET A 1 -24.18 -9.33 -8.09
CA MET A 1 -24.90 -8.92 -6.85
C MET A 1 -25.59 -10.06 -6.06
N LYS A 2 -25.59 -11.33 -6.52
CA LYS A 2 -26.15 -12.46 -5.73
C LYS A 2 -25.27 -12.88 -4.54
N LEU A 3 -23.95 -12.70 -4.65
CA LEU A 3 -22.99 -13.07 -3.61
C LEU A 3 -23.10 -12.18 -2.36
N PHE A 4 -23.22 -10.86 -2.53
CA PHE A 4 -23.31 -9.89 -1.43
C PHE A 4 -24.62 -10.04 -0.61
N LEU A 5 -25.70 -10.49 -1.27
CA LEU A 5 -26.96 -10.87 -0.61
C LEU A 5 -26.83 -12.16 0.22
N ALA A 6 -25.90 -13.05 -0.12
CA ALA A 6 -25.57 -14.22 0.71
C ALA A 6 -24.77 -13.81 1.96
N TYR A 7 -23.85 -12.84 1.82
CA TYR A 7 -23.10 -12.24 2.94
C TYR A 7 -24.01 -11.63 4.01
N ARG A 8 -25.09 -10.92 3.62
CA ARG A 8 -26.05 -10.27 4.55
C ARG A 8 -26.95 -11.26 5.31
N ARG A 9 -27.10 -12.51 4.83
CA ARG A 9 -28.12 -13.46 5.35
C ARG A 9 -27.58 -14.54 6.29
N GLY A 10 -26.33 -14.49 6.72
CA GLY A 10 -25.75 -15.44 7.69
C GLY A 10 -25.76 -16.91 7.25
N LYS A 11 -26.15 -17.20 6.01
CA LYS A 11 -26.16 -18.55 5.43
C LYS A 11 -24.96 -18.69 4.52
N VAL A 12 -23.87 -19.13 5.14
CA VAL A 12 -22.76 -19.99 4.66
C VAL A 12 -21.53 -19.58 5.49
N ILE A 13 -21.48 -20.09 6.72
CA ILE A 13 -20.32 -19.99 7.63
C ILE A 13 -19.31 -21.12 7.32
N HIS A 14 -19.55 -21.97 6.31
CA HIS A 14 -18.66 -23.09 6.00
C HIS A 14 -18.18 -23.05 4.56
N LYS A 15 -16.86 -22.89 4.42
CA LYS A 15 -16.04 -22.67 3.20
C LYS A 15 -16.08 -21.25 2.65
N ARG A 16 -15.40 -20.32 3.35
CA ARG A 16 -14.73 -19.20 2.68
C ARG A 16 -13.64 -19.79 1.79
N THR A 17 -13.74 -19.62 0.48
CA THR A 17 -12.65 -19.97 -0.42
C THR A 17 -11.68 -18.78 -0.53
N GLU A 18 -10.39 -19.02 -0.79
CA GLU A 18 -9.41 -17.96 -1.09
C GLU A 18 -9.93 -17.00 -2.19
N TYR A 19 -10.73 -17.56 -3.10
CA TYR A 19 -11.38 -16.86 -4.20
C TYR A 19 -12.39 -15.79 -3.76
N ASP A 20 -13.09 -15.99 -2.63
CA ASP A 20 -14.01 -14.99 -2.08
C ASP A 20 -13.26 -13.83 -1.41
N ARG A 21 -12.07 -14.10 -0.83
CA ARG A 21 -11.19 -13.09 -0.23
C ARG A 21 -10.63 -12.14 -1.28
N VAL A 22 -10.16 -12.69 -2.40
CA VAL A 22 -9.63 -11.90 -3.52
C VAL A 22 -10.73 -11.04 -4.16
N ARG A 23 -11.95 -11.57 -4.32
CA ARG A 23 -13.08 -10.79 -4.85
C ARG A 23 -13.46 -9.60 -3.97
N LEU A 24 -13.28 -9.72 -2.65
CA LEU A 24 -13.50 -8.61 -1.72
C LEU A 24 -12.45 -7.50 -1.92
N ALA A 25 -11.19 -7.84 -2.19
CA ALA A 25 -10.13 -6.86 -2.45
C ALA A 25 -10.36 -6.02 -3.72
N PHE A 26 -11.01 -6.60 -4.73
CA PHE A 26 -11.35 -5.93 -6.00
C PHE A 26 -12.74 -5.27 -6.01
N VAL A 27 -13.49 -5.33 -4.90
CA VAL A 27 -14.90 -4.95 -4.89
C VAL A 27 -15.12 -3.48 -5.28
N PHE A 28 -14.16 -2.60 -4.97
CA PHE A 28 -14.22 -1.17 -5.29
C PHE A 28 -13.90 -0.83 -6.75
N HIS A 29 -13.39 -1.81 -7.52
CA HIS A 29 -13.15 -1.68 -8.96
C HIS A 29 -14.34 -2.20 -9.79
N MET A 30 -15.36 -2.78 -9.15
CA MET A 30 -16.57 -3.22 -9.81
C MET A 30 -17.55 -2.05 -10.05
N ARG A 31 -18.32 -2.10 -11.13
CA ARG A 31 -19.43 -1.16 -11.35
C ARG A 31 -20.57 -1.46 -10.36
N PHE A 32 -20.99 -0.45 -9.62
CA PHE A 32 -22.16 -0.53 -8.75
C PHE A 32 -23.38 0.01 -9.50
N GLU A 33 -24.33 -0.87 -9.81
CA GLU A 33 -25.55 -0.51 -10.58
C GLU A 33 -26.71 -0.04 -9.69
N ARG A 34 -26.68 -0.37 -8.39
CA ARG A 34 -27.83 -0.17 -7.47
C ARG A 34 -27.51 0.55 -6.17
N ARG A 35 -26.26 0.98 -5.98
CA ARG A 35 -25.77 1.63 -4.75
C ARG A 35 -24.64 2.58 -5.08
N THR A 36 -24.42 3.58 -4.24
CA THR A 36 -23.24 4.45 -4.34
C THR A 36 -21.98 3.71 -3.92
N ARG A 37 -20.81 4.28 -4.26
CA ARG A 37 -19.52 3.73 -3.82
C ARG A 37 -19.39 3.75 -2.29
N ASP A 38 -19.95 4.77 -1.65
CA ASP A 38 -19.89 4.95 -0.19
C ASP A 38 -20.80 3.95 0.53
N GLU A 39 -22.01 3.71 0.02
CA GLU A 39 -22.89 2.65 0.54
C GLU A 39 -22.24 1.26 0.39
N ALA A 40 -21.57 1.01 -0.74
CA ALA A 40 -20.82 -0.22 -0.92
C ALA A 40 -19.69 -0.34 0.10
N PHE A 41 -18.97 0.77 0.34
CA PHE A 41 -17.87 0.84 1.30
C PHE A 41 -18.32 0.46 2.72
N GLU A 42 -19.36 1.10 3.25
CA GLU A 42 -19.84 0.83 4.61
C GLU A 42 -20.22 -0.64 4.81
N GLU A 43 -20.93 -1.23 3.84
CA GLU A 43 -21.30 -2.65 3.94
C GLU A 43 -20.09 -3.59 3.90
N ILE A 44 -19.03 -3.23 3.15
CA ILE A 44 -17.80 -4.02 3.11
C ILE A 44 -17.08 -3.93 4.44
N VAL A 45 -16.99 -2.73 5.02
CA VAL A 45 -16.38 -2.55 6.35
C VAL A 45 -17.15 -3.34 7.40
N GLU A 46 -18.49 -3.29 7.40
CA GLU A 46 -19.31 -4.10 8.30
C GLU A 46 -19.01 -5.61 8.17
N VAL A 47 -18.84 -6.11 6.93
CA VAL A 47 -18.52 -7.52 6.67
C VAL A 47 -17.15 -7.88 7.22
N VAL A 48 -16.15 -7.02 7.00
CA VAL A 48 -14.79 -7.22 7.52
C VAL A 48 -14.79 -7.19 9.06
N GLN A 49 -15.50 -6.25 9.68
CA GLN A 49 -15.62 -6.13 11.14
C GLN A 49 -16.32 -7.33 11.80
N ARG A 50 -17.19 -8.04 11.08
CA ARG A 50 -17.87 -9.26 11.57
C ARG A 50 -17.05 -10.54 11.41
N VAL A 51 -15.85 -10.47 10.82
CA VAL A 51 -14.95 -11.63 10.74
C VAL A 51 -14.44 -11.96 12.15
N PRO A 52 -14.66 -13.19 12.67
CA PRO A 52 -14.28 -13.52 14.05
C PRO A 52 -12.76 -13.62 14.28
N ASP A 53 -12.02 -14.04 13.25
CA ASP A 53 -10.56 -14.16 13.30
C ASP A 53 -9.93 -12.79 13.04
N VAL A 54 -9.24 -12.24 14.04
CA VAL A 54 -8.62 -10.91 13.98
C VAL A 54 -7.49 -10.86 12.93
N HIS A 55 -6.77 -11.95 12.71
CA HIS A 55 -5.74 -12.01 11.67
C HIS A 55 -6.38 -12.03 10.27
N GLU A 56 -7.45 -12.78 10.07
CA GLU A 56 -8.18 -12.80 8.79
C GLU A 56 -8.88 -11.45 8.53
N GLN A 57 -9.44 -10.83 9.56
CA GLN A 57 -10.01 -9.48 9.51
C GLN A 57 -8.99 -8.45 9.04
N ASN A 58 -7.80 -8.47 9.64
CA ASN A 58 -6.74 -7.52 9.31
C ASN A 58 -6.15 -7.78 7.94
N TYR A 59 -5.96 -9.04 7.57
CA TYR A 59 -5.54 -9.41 6.23
C TYR A 59 -6.51 -8.88 5.16
N LEU A 60 -7.82 -9.00 5.37
CA LEU A 60 -8.83 -8.48 4.44
C LEU A 60 -8.81 -6.94 4.38
N ALA A 61 -8.71 -6.25 5.51
CA ALA A 61 -8.58 -4.79 5.53
C ALA A 61 -7.31 -4.31 4.80
N ALA A 62 -6.18 -5.00 4.98
CA ALA A 62 -4.91 -4.70 4.33
C ALA A 62 -5.00 -4.91 2.82
N LEU A 63 -5.60 -6.02 2.36
CA LEU A 63 -5.83 -6.27 0.94
C LEU A 63 -6.72 -5.17 0.33
N ILE A 64 -7.81 -4.81 1.00
CA ILE A 64 -8.72 -3.77 0.51
C ILE A 64 -7.99 -2.42 0.38
N LEU A 65 -7.24 -2.01 1.41
CA LEU A 65 -6.43 -0.79 1.38
C LEU A 65 -5.37 -0.83 0.28
N GLY A 66 -4.63 -1.93 0.17
CA GLY A 66 -3.55 -2.09 -0.81
C GLY A 66 -4.03 -2.05 -2.26
N PHE A 67 -5.15 -2.72 -2.56
CA PHE A 67 -5.68 -2.77 -3.93
C PHE A 67 -6.57 -1.59 -4.27
N SER A 68 -7.34 -1.05 -3.33
CA SER A 68 -8.40 -0.07 -3.61
C SER A 68 -8.19 1.30 -2.96
N GLY A 69 -7.15 1.48 -2.15
CA GLY A 69 -6.89 2.73 -1.42
C GLY A 69 -6.77 3.96 -2.33
N ARG A 70 -6.25 3.81 -3.56
CA ARG A 70 -6.06 4.93 -4.48
C ARG A 70 -7.35 5.63 -4.90
N VAL A 71 -8.49 4.94 -4.86
CA VAL A 71 -9.80 5.47 -5.31
C VAL A 71 -10.75 5.79 -4.14
N MET A 72 -10.26 5.68 -2.90
CA MET A 72 -10.99 5.94 -1.66
C MET A 72 -10.76 7.37 -1.16
N ALA A 73 -11.77 7.92 -0.49
CA ALA A 73 -11.63 9.12 0.32
C ALA A 73 -10.71 8.87 1.52
N ASP A 74 -10.15 9.93 2.11
CA ASP A 74 -9.21 9.77 3.23
C ASP A 74 -9.91 9.24 4.49
N GLU A 75 -11.16 9.63 4.72
CA GLU A 75 -11.98 9.13 5.83
C GLU A 75 -12.21 7.61 5.72
N GLN A 76 -12.39 7.10 4.50
CA GLN A 76 -12.55 5.67 4.21
C GLN A 76 -11.26 4.90 4.47
N LYS A 77 -10.10 5.47 4.10
CA LYS A 77 -8.81 4.87 4.42
C LYS A 77 -8.60 4.80 5.93
N GLU A 78 -8.94 5.87 6.65
CA GLU A 78 -8.85 5.91 8.11
C GLU A 78 -9.77 4.88 8.80
N GLN A 79 -10.98 4.67 8.27
CA GLN A 79 -11.86 3.64 8.80
C GLN A 79 -11.30 2.23 8.66
N LEU A 80 -10.64 1.92 7.53
CA LEU A 80 -9.96 0.64 7.34
C LEU A 80 -8.65 0.54 8.14
N ARG A 81 -7.92 1.64 8.33
CA ARG A 81 -6.75 1.68 9.22
C ARG A 81 -7.12 1.38 10.66
N ARG A 82 -8.23 1.93 11.18
CA ARG A 82 -8.74 1.57 12.51
C ARG A 82 -9.07 0.09 12.66
N VAL A 83 -9.49 -0.58 11.57
CA VAL A 83 -9.66 -2.04 11.57
C VAL A 83 -8.29 -2.73 11.68
N LEU A 84 -7.26 -2.23 10.98
CA LEU A 84 -5.89 -2.76 11.03
C LEU A 84 -5.13 -2.50 12.35
N GLU A 85 -5.42 -1.39 13.02
CA GLU A 85 -4.72 -0.90 14.23
C GLU A 85 -4.74 -1.89 15.41
N MET A 86 -5.54 -2.95 15.32
CA MET A 86 -5.69 -3.95 16.37
C MET A 86 -4.61 -5.05 16.42
N THR A 87 -3.52 -5.01 15.62
CA THR A 87 -2.47 -6.07 15.67
C THR A 87 -1.03 -5.63 15.40
N ASP A 88 -0.08 -6.48 15.81
CA ASP A 88 1.35 -6.38 15.53
C ASP A 88 1.71 -6.34 14.03
N LEU A 89 0.85 -6.86 13.14
CA LEU A 89 1.06 -6.85 11.70
C LEU A 89 1.10 -5.43 11.12
N LEU A 90 0.22 -4.53 11.57
CA LEU A 90 0.25 -3.14 11.08
C LEU A 90 1.54 -2.45 11.51
N ARG A 91 1.98 -2.67 12.75
CA ARG A 91 3.23 -2.10 13.27
C ARG A 91 4.46 -2.62 12.52
N GLU A 92 4.48 -3.90 12.17
CA GLU A 92 5.56 -4.49 11.37
C GLU A 92 5.60 -3.90 9.96
N LEU A 93 4.44 -3.76 9.32
CA LEU A 93 4.34 -3.10 8.01
C LEU A 93 4.74 -1.62 8.08
N GLU A 94 4.28 -0.86 9.07
CA GLU A 94 4.66 0.54 9.27
C GLU A 94 6.17 0.70 9.40
N ARG A 95 6.82 -0.15 10.21
CA ARG A 95 8.29 -0.17 10.34
C ARG A 95 8.97 -0.48 9.00
N GLU A 96 8.51 -1.51 8.29
CA GLU A 96 9.10 -1.87 6.99
C GLU A 96 8.94 -0.73 5.97
N PHE A 97 7.80 -0.05 5.95
CA PHE A 97 7.56 1.10 5.08
C PHE A 97 8.39 2.33 5.49
N GLU A 98 8.55 2.57 6.78
CA GLU A 98 9.40 3.65 7.30
C GLU A 98 10.87 3.41 6.92
N GLU A 99 11.39 2.20 7.16
CA GLU A 99 12.76 1.81 6.78
C GLU A 99 12.99 1.94 5.27
N LYS A 100 12.06 1.42 4.46
CA LYS A 100 12.10 1.59 2.99
C LYS A 100 12.03 3.06 2.58
N GLY A 101 11.23 3.85 3.28
CA GLY A 101 11.07 5.28 3.05
C GLY A 101 12.36 6.06 3.33
N ILE A 102 13.01 5.78 4.46
CA ILE A 102 14.31 6.36 4.85
C ILE A 102 15.37 5.99 3.82
N HIS A 103 15.55 4.70 3.51
CA HIS A 103 16.56 4.26 2.54
C HIS A 103 16.33 4.88 1.15
N LYS A 104 15.07 4.97 0.71
CA LYS A 104 14.73 5.65 -0.55
C LYS A 104 15.06 7.15 -0.49
N GLY A 105 14.78 7.80 0.64
CA GLY A 105 15.10 9.21 0.86
C GLY A 105 16.60 9.48 0.84
N GLU A 106 17.39 8.65 1.54
CA GLU A 106 18.85 8.71 1.56
C GLU A 106 19.43 8.52 0.15
N LEU A 107 18.96 7.52 -0.59
CA LEU A 107 19.40 7.28 -1.98
C LEU A 107 19.06 8.45 -2.89
N LEU A 108 17.84 8.99 -2.80
CA LEU A 108 17.44 10.16 -3.58
C LEU A 108 18.31 11.38 -3.24
N LYS A 109 18.62 11.59 -1.95
CA LYS A 109 19.47 12.69 -1.52
C LYS A 109 20.92 12.50 -1.97
N ALA A 110 21.45 11.28 -1.89
CA ALA A 110 22.77 10.92 -2.40
C ALA A 110 22.88 11.21 -3.90
N ARG A 111 21.86 10.85 -4.69
CA ARG A 111 21.79 11.15 -6.13
C ARG A 111 21.69 12.64 -6.43
N GLU A 112 20.90 13.40 -5.66
CA GLU A 112 20.81 14.86 -5.78
C GLU A 112 22.17 15.53 -5.52
N ILE A 113 22.84 15.14 -4.43
CA ILE A 113 24.17 15.64 -4.08
C ILE A 113 25.17 15.29 -5.17
N ALA A 114 25.18 14.03 -5.63
CA ALA A 114 26.07 13.59 -6.70
C ALA A 114 25.85 14.35 -8.00
N HIS A 115 24.59 14.58 -8.40
CA HIS A 115 24.26 15.37 -9.57
C HIS A 115 24.83 16.79 -9.48
N ASN A 116 24.63 17.47 -8.35
CA ASN A 116 25.14 18.83 -8.14
C ASN A 116 26.68 18.88 -8.18
N LEU A 117 27.35 17.94 -7.51
CA LEU A 117 28.81 17.85 -7.50
C LEU A 117 29.38 17.51 -8.89
N LEU A 118 28.71 16.64 -9.65
CA LEU A 118 29.08 16.34 -11.03
C LEU A 118 28.93 17.57 -11.93
N ALA A 119 27.85 18.36 -11.76
CA ALA A 119 27.64 19.61 -12.48
C ALA A 119 28.74 20.65 -12.17
N GLU A 120 29.27 20.65 -10.95
CA GLU A 120 30.41 21.48 -10.54
C GLU A 120 31.78 20.92 -10.97
N GLY A 121 31.81 19.76 -11.66
CA GLY A 121 33.05 19.15 -12.15
C GLY A 121 33.87 18.43 -11.08
N VAL A 122 33.27 18.10 -9.93
CA VAL A 122 33.96 17.36 -8.85
C VAL A 122 34.33 15.95 -9.34
N PRO A 123 35.53 15.44 -9.04
CA PRO A 123 35.96 14.12 -9.49
C PRO A 123 35.05 12.99 -8.96
N THR A 124 34.69 12.04 -9.83
CA THR A 124 33.80 10.90 -9.54
C THR A 124 34.22 10.12 -8.29
N GLU A 125 35.53 9.94 -8.06
CA GLU A 125 36.07 9.21 -6.90
C GLU A 125 35.81 9.91 -5.57
N VAL A 126 35.74 11.25 -5.58
CA VAL A 126 35.38 12.05 -4.40
C VAL A 126 33.89 11.95 -4.14
N ILE A 127 33.08 11.99 -5.20
CA ILE A 127 31.62 11.88 -5.12
C ILE A 127 31.22 10.49 -4.60
N GLU A 128 31.81 9.42 -5.13
CA GLU A 128 31.60 8.04 -4.68
C GLU A 128 31.85 7.90 -3.17
N LYS A 129 32.93 8.48 -2.66
CA LYS A 129 33.22 8.48 -1.21
C LYS A 129 32.24 9.32 -0.38
N ALA A 130 31.72 10.41 -0.95
CA ALA A 130 30.84 11.33 -0.23
C ALA A 130 29.38 10.87 -0.20
N THR A 131 28.92 10.19 -1.25
CA THR A 131 27.50 9.81 -1.42
C THR A 131 27.26 8.32 -1.26
N GLY A 132 28.32 7.49 -1.33
CA GLY A 132 28.21 6.03 -1.32
C GLY A 132 27.64 5.43 -2.60
N LEU A 133 27.40 6.25 -3.64
CA LEU A 133 26.93 5.76 -4.94
C LEU A 133 28.05 5.04 -5.68
N SER A 134 27.69 3.94 -6.34
CA SER A 134 28.61 3.20 -7.21
C SER A 134 29.03 4.03 -8.41
N ARG A 135 30.20 3.69 -8.97
CA ARG A 135 30.68 4.30 -10.21
C ARG A 135 29.67 4.16 -11.36
N GLU A 136 28.94 3.06 -11.45
CA GLU A 136 27.91 2.83 -12.47
C GLU A 136 26.75 3.84 -12.34
N GLU A 137 26.23 4.05 -11.14
CA GLU A 137 25.17 5.04 -10.87
C GLU A 137 25.63 6.47 -11.16
N LEU A 138 26.89 6.80 -10.87
CA LEU A 138 27.47 8.12 -11.17
C LEU A 138 27.62 8.34 -12.69
N GLU A 139 28.03 7.32 -13.44
CA GLU A 139 28.09 7.39 -14.91
C GLU A 139 26.70 7.50 -15.55
N GLU A 140 25.67 6.87 -14.97
CA GLU A 140 24.28 7.10 -15.40
C GLU A 140 23.85 8.56 -15.15
N LEU A 141 24.12 9.11 -13.97
CA LEU A 141 23.80 10.50 -13.64
C LEU A 141 24.50 11.48 -14.60
N LYS A 142 25.75 11.21 -15.00
CA LYS A 142 26.47 12.03 -15.98
C LYS A 142 25.79 12.10 -17.34
N LYS A 143 25.15 11.02 -17.79
CA LYS A 143 24.43 11.01 -19.08
C LYS A 143 23.23 11.97 -19.10
N HIS A 144 22.76 12.42 -17.94
CA HIS A 144 21.62 13.30 -17.80
C HIS A 144 22.00 14.78 -17.54
N LEU A 145 23.30 15.11 -17.46
CA LEU A 145 23.82 16.47 -17.21
C LEU A 145 23.96 17.36 -18.46
N HIS A 146 23.19 17.07 -19.52
CA HIS A 146 23.24 17.82 -20.78
C HIS A 146 22.77 19.27 -20.65
#